data_AF-A0A0N7I3E5-F1
#
_entry.id   AF-A0A0N7I3E5-F1
#
_cell.length_a   1.000
_cell.length_b   1.000
_cell.length_c   1.000
_cell.angle_alpha   90.00
_cell.angle_beta   90.00
_cell.angle_gamma   90.00
#
_symmetry.space_group_name_H-M   'P 1'
#
loop_
_entity.id
_entity.type
_entity.pdbx_description
1 polymer ?
#
loop_
_entity_poly.entity_id
_entity_poly.type
_entity_poly.pdbx_seq_one_letter_code
_entity_poly.pdbx_strand_id
1 'polypeptide(L)'
;MSRTRGTTGTEHSGGLPRRALLKGVAWTLPAIAVVAAAPVAAATGTVPNDEANYYWDAESVGTYTKVEAAQSGLSGTFSTQISYRANPWTNPPADATLQVIVTFTQDVTIVPPAGWTLVGSATGQTFVFQRTPAGFGGALSFNFTGTVAGPVTATPTMSLINGGSATWSSLSEPGSAVLVA
;
A
#
# COMPACT_ATOMS: atom_id res chain seq x y z
N MET A 1 20.05 -55.61 63.05
CA MET A 1 20.49 -56.87 62.41
C MET A 1 21.11 -56.52 61.06
N SER A 2 22.38 -56.88 60.86
CA SER A 2 23.11 -57.23 59.60
C SER A 2 22.88 -56.40 58.32
N ARG A 3 23.85 -56.02 57.47
CA ARG A 3 25.32 -56.15 57.29
C ARG A 3 25.66 -55.19 56.10
N THR A 4 26.71 -54.35 56.16
CA THR A 4 28.04 -54.51 55.49
C THR A 4 28.00 -54.35 53.96
N ARG A 5 28.45 -53.25 53.33
CA ARG A 5 29.82 -52.70 53.05
C ARG A 5 30.44 -53.19 51.72
N GLY A 6 31.01 -52.24 50.96
CA GLY A 6 32.06 -52.40 49.94
C GLY A 6 31.84 -51.45 48.75
N THR A 7 32.39 -50.22 48.64
CA THR A 7 33.79 -49.81 48.34
C THR A 7 34.46 -50.71 47.30
N THR A 8 35.07 -50.22 46.21
CA THR A 8 36.28 -49.38 46.17
C THR A 8 36.61 -49.00 44.72
N GLY A 9 37.33 -47.89 44.48
CA GLY A 9 38.09 -47.72 43.23
C GLY A 9 38.39 -46.28 42.83
N THR A 10 39.37 -45.65 43.49
CA THR A 10 40.02 -44.40 43.06
C THR A 10 41.31 -44.68 42.29
N GLU A 11 41.60 -43.79 41.32
CA GLU A 11 42.90 -43.41 40.74
C GLU A 11 43.63 -44.34 39.73
N HIS A 12 43.89 -43.82 38.53
CA HIS A 12 45.24 -43.29 38.19
C HIS A 12 45.30 -42.57 36.81
N SER A 13 45.85 -41.35 36.87
CA SER A 13 46.81 -40.68 35.98
C SER A 13 46.90 -40.97 34.47
N GLY A 14 46.94 -39.88 33.70
CA GLY A 14 48.03 -39.68 32.73
C GLY A 14 47.65 -39.18 31.33
N GLY A 15 48.00 -37.92 31.03
CA GLY A 15 48.37 -37.49 29.67
C GLY A 15 47.38 -36.59 28.91
N LEU A 16 47.73 -35.29 28.78
CA LEU A 16 47.19 -34.36 27.77
C LEU A 16 48.00 -34.51 26.43
N PRO A 17 47.66 -33.82 25.33
CA PRO A 17 46.42 -33.82 24.53
C PRO A 17 46.74 -34.11 23.04
N ARG A 18 45.77 -34.40 22.16
CA ARG A 18 45.93 -34.22 20.69
C ARG A 18 44.60 -34.42 19.93
N ARG A 19 44.32 -33.43 19.08
CA ARG A 19 43.34 -33.36 17.96
C ARG A 19 42.01 -32.66 18.27
N ALA A 20 41.98 -31.43 17.76
CA ALA A 20 40.84 -30.55 17.64
C ALA A 20 39.64 -31.24 16.97
N LEU A 21 38.48 -31.05 17.56
CA LEU A 21 37.20 -31.26 16.88
C LEU A 21 36.40 -29.97 17.10
N LEU A 22 36.48 -29.06 16.13
CA LEU A 22 35.50 -27.98 16.00
C LEU A 22 34.15 -28.65 15.80
N LYS A 23 33.33 -28.71 16.86
CA LYS A 23 31.91 -28.97 16.71
C LYS A 23 31.24 -27.64 16.46
N GLY A 24 30.86 -27.42 15.20
CA GLY A 24 30.16 -26.23 14.74
C GLY A 24 28.90 -26.00 15.57
N VAL A 25 28.75 -24.76 16.02
CA VAL A 25 27.49 -24.23 16.53
C VAL A 25 26.53 -24.22 15.34
N ALA A 26 25.56 -25.12 15.34
CA ALA A 26 24.43 -25.06 14.42
C ALA A 26 23.55 -23.88 14.87
N TRP A 27 23.72 -22.74 14.21
CA TRP A 27 22.86 -21.59 14.40
C TRP A 27 21.46 -21.96 13.89
N THR A 28 20.52 -22.14 14.82
CA THR A 28 19.10 -22.23 14.52
C THR A 28 18.66 -20.90 13.94
N LEU A 29 18.46 -20.84 12.62
CA LEU A 29 17.78 -19.72 11.98
C LEU A 29 16.34 -19.69 12.51
N PRO A 30 15.83 -18.53 12.97
CA PRO A 30 14.41 -18.41 13.24
C PRO A 30 13.67 -18.59 11.92
N ALA A 31 12.80 -19.61 11.85
CA ALA A 31 11.86 -19.75 10.77
C ALA A 31 10.90 -18.56 10.82
N ILE A 32 11.12 -17.58 9.95
CA ILE A 32 10.13 -16.54 9.67
C ILE A 32 8.95 -17.26 9.02
N ALA A 33 7.89 -17.49 9.79
CA ALA A 33 6.61 -17.90 9.25
C ALA A 33 6.09 -16.75 8.37
N VAL A 34 6.36 -16.81 7.07
CA VAL A 34 5.68 -15.99 6.09
C VAL A 34 4.23 -16.48 6.09
N VAL A 35 3.35 -15.74 6.75
CA VAL A 35 1.91 -15.86 6.51
C VAL A 35 1.71 -15.46 5.06
N ALA A 36 1.63 -16.46 4.17
CA ALA A 36 1.13 -16.26 2.84
C ALA A 36 -0.32 -15.83 2.99
N ALA A 37 -0.58 -14.52 2.89
CA ALA A 37 -1.92 -14.02 2.67
C ALA A 37 -2.47 -14.76 1.46
N ALA A 38 -3.61 -15.45 1.64
CA ALA A 38 -4.33 -16.04 0.53
C ALA A 38 -4.50 -14.98 -0.56
N PRO A 39 -4.41 -15.34 -1.86
CA PRO A 39 -4.66 -14.37 -2.92
C PRO A 39 -6.05 -13.80 -2.72
N VAL A 40 -6.09 -12.53 -2.31
CA VAL A 40 -7.28 -11.68 -2.35
C VAL A 40 -7.83 -11.86 -3.75
N ALA A 41 -9.08 -12.32 -3.86
CA ALA A 41 -9.73 -12.49 -5.15
C ALA A 41 -9.66 -11.16 -5.89
N ALA A 42 -8.78 -11.09 -6.89
CA ALA A 42 -8.63 -9.92 -7.74
C ALA A 42 -9.98 -9.69 -8.41
N ALA A 43 -10.52 -8.50 -8.25
CA ALA A 43 -11.74 -8.13 -8.93
C ALA A 43 -11.54 -8.24 -10.46
N THR A 44 -12.63 -8.50 -11.18
CA THR A 44 -12.62 -8.78 -12.63
C THR A 44 -12.17 -7.56 -13.45
N GLY A 45 -10.86 -7.32 -13.53
CA GLY A 45 -10.19 -6.58 -14.59
C GLY A 45 -10.40 -5.06 -14.66
N THR A 46 -9.37 -4.38 -15.16
CA THR A 46 -9.44 -3.00 -15.64
C THR A 46 -10.16 -2.95 -16.99
N VAL A 47 -11.12 -2.05 -17.19
CA VAL A 47 -11.85 -1.84 -18.46
C VAL A 47 -11.88 -0.34 -18.83
N PRO A 48 -12.26 0.06 -20.05
CA PRO A 48 -12.45 1.47 -20.39
C PRO A 48 -13.38 2.23 -19.43
N ASN A 49 -13.16 3.54 -19.27
CA ASN A 49 -13.89 4.35 -18.27
C ASN A 49 -15.42 4.32 -18.46
N ASP A 50 -15.88 4.22 -19.70
CA ASP A 50 -17.29 4.15 -20.10
C ASP A 50 -17.92 2.76 -19.97
N GLU A 51 -17.13 1.72 -19.67
CA GLU A 51 -17.60 0.36 -19.39
C GLU A 51 -17.44 -0.05 -17.90
N ALA A 52 -16.57 0.65 -17.14
CA ALA A 52 -16.24 0.28 -15.78
C ALA A 52 -17.40 0.43 -14.78
N ASN A 53 -17.47 -0.43 -13.76
CA ASN A 53 -18.35 -0.20 -12.62
C ASN A 53 -17.87 1.00 -11.81
N TYR A 54 -16.59 1.00 -11.40
CA TYR A 54 -15.93 2.17 -10.82
C TYR A 54 -15.22 2.97 -11.92
N TYR A 55 -15.64 4.22 -12.11
CA TYR A 55 -15.13 5.06 -13.18
C TYR A 55 -14.74 6.44 -12.65
N TRP A 56 -13.82 7.10 -13.35
CA TRP A 56 -13.53 8.51 -13.12
C TRP A 56 -14.72 9.32 -13.59
N ASP A 57 -15.29 10.09 -12.68
CA ASP A 57 -16.31 11.07 -12.99
C ASP A 57 -15.62 12.41 -13.22
N ALA A 58 -16.10 13.17 -14.19
CA ALA A 58 -15.45 14.41 -14.57
C ALA A 58 -15.62 15.44 -13.44
N GLU A 59 -14.51 15.95 -12.89
CA GLU A 59 -14.58 17.05 -11.90
C GLU A 59 -15.02 18.36 -12.56
N SER A 60 -14.67 18.50 -13.83
CA SER A 60 -15.06 19.59 -14.72
C SER A 60 -15.15 19.04 -16.15
N VAL A 61 -15.90 19.71 -17.03
CA VAL A 61 -16.16 19.23 -18.40
C VAL A 61 -14.86 18.82 -19.10
N GLY A 62 -14.67 17.50 -19.28
CA GLY A 62 -13.52 16.93 -20.01
C GLY A 62 -12.24 16.76 -19.20
N THR A 63 -12.27 16.84 -17.86
CA THR A 63 -11.07 16.62 -17.02
C THR A 63 -11.42 15.82 -15.77
N TYR A 64 -10.72 14.69 -15.57
CA TYR A 64 -10.93 13.78 -14.43
C TYR A 64 -9.99 14.04 -13.24
N THR A 65 -8.87 14.71 -13.51
CA THR A 65 -7.83 14.98 -12.53
C THR A 65 -7.48 16.45 -12.54
N LYS A 66 -7.51 17.09 -11.39
CA LYS A 66 -7.12 18.48 -11.23
C LYS A 66 -5.92 18.60 -10.30
N VAL A 67 -4.97 19.41 -10.72
CA VAL A 67 -3.85 19.85 -9.88
C VAL A 67 -3.79 21.36 -9.96
N GLU A 68 -3.87 22.02 -8.81
CA GLU A 68 -3.82 23.48 -8.71
C GLU A 68 -2.70 23.89 -7.77
N ALA A 69 -1.77 24.71 -8.26
CA ALA A 69 -0.79 25.35 -7.41
C ALA A 69 -1.41 26.54 -6.66
N ALA A 70 -0.95 26.79 -5.44
CA ALA A 70 -1.26 28.03 -4.75
C ALA A 70 -0.64 29.23 -5.48
N GLN A 71 -1.17 30.44 -5.22
CA GLN A 71 -0.65 31.67 -5.81
C GLN A 71 0.81 31.98 -5.40
N SER A 72 1.26 31.44 -4.28
CA SER A 72 2.61 31.58 -3.76
C SER A 72 3.03 30.36 -2.96
N GLY A 73 4.33 30.05 -2.96
CA GLY A 73 4.90 28.92 -2.24
C GLY A 73 4.67 27.57 -2.92
N LEU A 74 5.28 26.54 -2.36
CA LEU A 74 5.34 25.20 -2.95
C LEU A 74 4.07 24.36 -2.72
N SER A 75 2.95 24.99 -2.34
CA SER A 75 1.72 24.26 -2.00
C SER A 75 0.79 24.11 -3.20
N GLY A 76 -0.01 23.06 -3.19
CA GLY A 76 -1.05 22.83 -4.19
C GLY A 76 -2.13 21.88 -3.70
N THR A 77 -3.16 21.73 -4.50
CA THR A 77 -4.29 20.82 -4.26
C THR A 77 -4.37 19.83 -5.41
N PHE A 78 -4.54 18.56 -5.07
CA PHE A 78 -4.94 17.51 -5.99
C PHE A 78 -6.43 17.22 -5.79
N SER A 79 -7.16 16.95 -6.87
CA SER A 79 -8.51 16.40 -6.79
C SER A 79 -8.82 15.45 -7.96
N THR A 80 -9.61 14.42 -7.66
CA THR A 80 -10.31 13.59 -8.64
C THR A 80 -11.66 13.12 -8.09
N GLN A 81 -12.62 12.84 -8.97
CA GLN A 81 -13.94 12.34 -8.63
C GLN A 81 -14.13 10.92 -9.16
N ILE A 82 -14.70 10.05 -8.33
CA ILE A 82 -14.97 8.66 -8.67
C ILE A 82 -16.46 8.40 -8.51
N SER A 83 -17.04 7.65 -9.43
CA SER A 83 -18.44 7.23 -9.38
C SER A 83 -18.56 5.72 -9.61
N TYR A 84 -19.68 5.15 -9.17
CA TYR A 84 -20.01 3.73 -9.31
C TYR A 84 -21.33 3.54 -10.05
N ARG A 85 -21.37 2.60 -11.00
CA ARG A 85 -22.58 2.18 -11.69
C ARG A 85 -22.67 0.66 -11.79
N ALA A 86 -23.89 0.16 -11.86
CA ALA A 86 -24.20 -1.25 -12.11
C ALA A 86 -25.51 -1.37 -12.90
N ASN A 87 -25.60 -2.39 -13.76
CA ASN A 87 -26.83 -2.75 -14.48
C ASN A 87 -27.06 -4.27 -14.36
N PRO A 88 -28.11 -4.75 -13.66
CA PRO A 88 -29.13 -3.97 -12.95
C PRO A 88 -28.53 -3.14 -11.79
N TRP A 89 -29.28 -2.15 -11.31
CA TRP A 89 -28.83 -1.31 -10.19
C TRP A 89 -28.58 -2.17 -8.94
N THR A 90 -27.35 -2.12 -8.44
CA THR A 90 -26.92 -2.79 -7.22
C THR A 90 -25.95 -1.88 -6.47
N ASN A 91 -25.83 -2.10 -5.16
CA ASN A 91 -24.83 -1.41 -4.36
C ASN A 91 -23.42 -1.91 -4.71
N PRO A 92 -22.39 -1.07 -4.52
CA PRO A 92 -21.01 -1.53 -4.61
C PRO A 92 -20.76 -2.71 -3.65
N PRO A 93 -19.87 -3.65 -3.99
CA PRO A 93 -19.61 -4.81 -3.14
C PRO A 93 -19.12 -4.36 -1.75
N ALA A 94 -19.76 -4.86 -0.70
CA ALA A 94 -19.57 -4.35 0.67
C ALA A 94 -18.14 -4.55 1.21
N ASP A 95 -17.46 -5.61 0.78
CA ASP A 95 -16.09 -5.94 1.19
C ASP A 95 -15.03 -5.38 0.23
N ALA A 96 -15.45 -4.63 -0.79
CA ALA A 96 -14.52 -4.05 -1.75
C ALA A 96 -13.75 -2.89 -1.14
N THR A 97 -12.44 -2.86 -1.34
CA THR A 97 -11.60 -1.70 -1.04
C THR A 97 -11.15 -1.08 -2.35
N LEU A 98 -11.68 0.10 -2.64
CA LEU A 98 -11.21 0.94 -3.73
C LEU A 98 -9.86 1.52 -3.34
N GLN A 99 -8.86 1.34 -4.19
CA GLN A 99 -7.58 2.03 -4.07
C GLN A 99 -7.41 3.05 -5.18
N VAL A 100 -6.91 4.22 -4.80
CA VAL A 100 -6.42 5.23 -5.73
C VAL A 100 -4.95 5.44 -5.46
N ILE A 101 -4.13 5.22 -6.48
CA ILE A 101 -2.69 5.40 -6.41
C ILE A 101 -2.35 6.68 -7.17
N VAL A 102 -1.85 7.69 -6.47
CA VAL A 102 -1.44 8.96 -7.07
C VAL A 102 0.08 9.01 -7.09
N THR A 103 0.66 9.15 -8.29
CA THR A 103 2.11 9.31 -8.48
C THR A 103 2.43 10.71 -8.95
N PHE A 104 3.27 11.42 -8.20
CA PHE A 104 3.81 12.73 -8.54
C PHE A 104 5.15 12.61 -9.27
N THR A 105 5.48 13.59 -10.11
CA THR A 105 6.78 13.67 -10.81
C THR A 105 7.94 14.12 -9.93
N GLN A 106 7.67 14.50 -8.68
CA GLN A 106 8.66 14.94 -7.69
C GLN A 106 8.18 14.59 -6.29
N ASP A 107 9.10 14.57 -5.32
CA ASP A 107 8.74 14.34 -3.92
C ASP A 107 7.86 15.49 -3.40
N VAL A 108 6.75 15.11 -2.78
CA VAL A 108 5.83 16.02 -2.09
C VAL A 108 5.53 15.50 -0.68
N THR A 109 5.05 16.38 0.18
CA THR A 109 4.38 16.00 1.44
C THR A 109 2.90 16.30 1.31
N ILE A 110 2.05 15.34 1.69
CA ILE A 110 0.59 15.47 1.59
C ILE A 110 -0.05 15.63 2.97
N VAL A 111 -1.22 16.25 2.99
CA VAL A 111 -2.13 16.19 4.13
C VAL A 111 -3.16 15.10 3.83
N PRO A 112 -3.18 13.97 4.56
CA PRO A 112 -4.13 12.89 4.31
C PRO A 112 -5.58 13.40 4.30
N PRO A 113 -6.37 13.09 3.27
CA PRO A 113 -7.73 13.60 3.16
C PRO A 113 -8.71 12.87 4.07
N ALA A 114 -9.73 13.57 4.53
CA ALA A 114 -10.82 12.97 5.30
C ALA A 114 -11.60 11.95 4.44
N GLY A 115 -12.06 10.87 5.06
CA GLY A 115 -12.85 9.83 4.39
C GLY A 115 -12.04 8.87 3.51
N TRP A 116 -10.71 9.04 3.42
CA TRP A 116 -9.79 8.10 2.80
C TRP A 116 -8.68 7.73 3.78
N THR A 117 -8.26 6.47 3.74
CA THR A 117 -7.13 5.98 4.51
C THR A 117 -5.89 6.04 3.63
N LEU A 118 -4.89 6.83 4.02
CA LEU A 118 -3.57 6.75 3.42
C LEU A 118 -2.85 5.48 3.90
N VAL A 119 -2.31 4.71 2.95
CA VAL A 119 -1.47 3.55 3.24
C VAL A 119 0.00 3.93 2.98
N GLY A 120 0.79 3.91 4.05
CA GLY A 120 2.23 4.21 3.98
C GLY A 120 2.57 5.62 4.48
N SER A 121 3.50 6.28 3.77
CA SER A 121 4.08 7.57 4.15
C SER A 121 3.27 8.74 3.58
N ALA A 122 3.19 9.84 4.34
CA ALA A 122 2.66 11.12 3.87
C ALA A 122 3.70 11.97 3.10
N THR A 123 4.90 11.44 2.90
CA THR A 123 5.96 12.07 2.12
C THR A 123 6.54 11.08 1.12
N GLY A 124 6.72 11.53 -0.13
CA GLY A 124 7.27 10.75 -1.24
C GLY A 124 6.68 11.17 -2.59
N GLN A 125 6.77 10.28 -3.58
CA GLN A 125 6.17 10.47 -4.91
C GLN A 125 4.88 9.69 -5.10
N THR A 126 4.73 8.53 -4.48
CA THR A 126 3.58 7.63 -4.69
C THR A 126 2.78 7.48 -3.41
N PHE A 127 1.49 7.74 -3.50
CA PHE A 127 0.55 7.67 -2.39
C PHE A 127 -0.60 6.73 -2.73
N VAL A 128 -0.92 5.83 -1.80
CA VAL A 128 -2.01 4.87 -1.96
C VAL A 128 -3.13 5.25 -0.99
N PHE A 129 -4.27 5.64 -1.53
CA PHE A 129 -5.47 5.97 -0.78
C PHE A 129 -6.47 4.83 -0.88
N GLN A 130 -7.01 4.41 0.26
CA GLN A 130 -7.99 3.35 0.33
C GLN A 130 -9.30 3.86 0.90
N ARG A 131 -10.40 3.38 0.34
CA ARG A 131 -11.72 3.55 0.92
C ARG A 131 -12.57 2.33 0.62
N THR A 132 -13.30 1.84 1.61
CA THR A 132 -14.41 0.90 1.38
C THR A 132 -15.61 1.71 0.91
N PRO A 133 -16.06 1.57 -0.35
CA PRO A 133 -17.14 2.40 -0.86
C PRO A 133 -18.48 1.98 -0.23
N ALA A 134 -18.94 2.74 0.77
CA ALA A 134 -20.28 2.57 1.33
C ALA A 134 -21.40 3.17 0.44
N GLY A 135 -21.05 3.73 -0.72
CA GLY A 135 -21.95 4.43 -1.62
C GLY A 135 -21.37 4.53 -3.04
N PHE A 136 -22.05 5.25 -3.92
CA PHE A 136 -21.82 5.27 -5.38
C PHE A 136 -20.55 6.00 -5.85
N GLY A 137 -19.49 6.04 -5.03
CA GLY A 137 -18.25 6.77 -5.32
C GLY A 137 -17.99 7.95 -4.38
N GLY A 138 -17.07 8.83 -4.74
CA GLY A 138 -16.78 10.08 -4.03
C GLY A 138 -15.48 10.75 -4.47
N ALA A 139 -15.29 11.97 -3.98
CA ALA A 139 -14.09 12.76 -4.25
C ALA A 139 -12.88 12.24 -3.46
N LEU A 140 -11.71 12.24 -4.09
CA LEU A 140 -10.42 12.24 -3.43
C LEU A 140 -9.77 13.59 -3.69
N SER A 141 -9.66 14.42 -2.66
CA SER A 141 -8.97 15.71 -2.75
C SER A 141 -8.12 15.95 -1.53
N PHE A 142 -6.87 16.36 -1.74
CA PHE A 142 -5.93 16.63 -0.66
C PHE A 142 -4.95 17.74 -1.04
N ASN A 143 -4.45 18.41 0.00
CA ASN A 143 -3.38 19.39 -0.15
C ASN A 143 -2.02 18.69 -0.16
N PHE A 144 -1.09 19.24 -0.92
CA PHE A 144 0.30 18.81 -0.94
C PHE A 144 1.25 20.01 -0.89
N THR A 145 2.50 19.75 -0.54
CA THR A 145 3.61 20.70 -0.57
C THR A 145 4.78 20.05 -1.29
N GLY A 146 5.21 20.63 -2.41
CA GLY A 146 6.38 20.18 -3.16
C GLY A 146 7.68 20.51 -2.45
N THR A 147 8.74 19.80 -2.84
CA THR A 147 10.10 20.00 -2.33
C THR A 147 10.90 21.03 -3.13
N VAL A 148 10.53 21.25 -4.39
CA VAL A 148 11.17 22.24 -5.29
C VAL A 148 10.11 22.99 -6.12
N ALA A 149 10.44 24.21 -6.54
CA ALA A 149 9.64 24.97 -7.49
C ALA A 149 9.76 24.36 -8.89
N GLY A 150 8.73 24.54 -9.72
CA GLY A 150 8.67 24.02 -11.08
C GLY A 150 7.40 23.20 -11.35
N PRO A 151 7.34 22.54 -12.52
CA PRO A 151 6.18 21.75 -12.91
C PRO A 151 5.99 20.55 -11.98
N VAL A 152 4.75 20.35 -11.54
CA VAL A 152 4.31 19.19 -10.79
C VAL A 152 3.18 18.53 -11.56
N THR A 153 3.32 17.24 -11.84
CA THR A 153 2.27 16.43 -12.47
C THR A 153 1.89 15.31 -11.52
N ALA A 154 0.59 15.08 -11.35
CA ALA A 154 0.03 13.98 -10.57
C ALA A 154 -0.76 13.05 -11.49
N THR A 155 -0.44 11.77 -11.46
CA THR A 155 -1.08 10.74 -12.28
C THR A 155 -1.80 9.75 -11.38
N PRO A 156 -3.14 9.80 -11.29
CA PRO A 156 -3.93 8.83 -10.55
C PRO A 156 -4.20 7.57 -11.36
N THR A 157 -4.20 6.43 -10.67
CA THR A 157 -4.70 5.15 -11.16
C THR A 157 -5.63 4.53 -10.14
N MET A 158 -6.50 3.63 -10.59
CA MET A 158 -7.50 2.98 -9.74
C MET A 158 -7.23 1.48 -9.67
N SER A 159 -7.49 0.88 -8.51
CA SER A 159 -7.55 -0.58 -8.35
C SER A 159 -8.64 -0.97 -7.36
N LEU A 160 -9.03 -2.25 -7.37
CA LEU A 160 -10.06 -2.78 -6.49
C LEU A 160 -9.59 -4.08 -5.84
N ILE A 161 -9.64 -4.11 -4.51
CA ILE A 161 -9.35 -5.30 -3.68
C ILE A 161 -10.68 -5.89 -3.25
N ASN A 162 -10.84 -7.22 -3.31
CA ASN A 162 -12.08 -7.93 -2.92
C ASN A 162 -13.35 -7.43 -3.62
N GLY A 163 -13.24 -6.89 -4.84
CA GLY A 163 -14.37 -6.33 -5.59
C GLY A 163 -15.31 -7.35 -6.24
N GLY A 164 -15.05 -8.66 -6.10
CA GLY A 164 -15.84 -9.69 -6.77
C GLY A 164 -15.83 -9.51 -8.29
N SER A 165 -17.02 -9.37 -8.89
CA SER A 165 -17.17 -9.14 -10.33
C SER A 165 -17.21 -7.66 -10.73
N ALA A 166 -16.93 -6.73 -9.82
CA ALA A 166 -16.89 -5.31 -10.16
C ALA A 166 -15.61 -4.98 -10.96
N THR A 167 -15.78 -4.26 -12.06
CA THR A 167 -14.68 -3.72 -12.86
C THR A 167 -14.31 -2.31 -12.41
N TRP A 168 -13.11 -1.84 -12.77
CA TRP A 168 -12.70 -0.45 -12.56
C TRP A 168 -12.00 0.11 -13.80
N SER A 169 -11.97 1.44 -13.89
CA SER A 169 -11.40 2.14 -15.03
C SER A 169 -9.90 1.90 -15.17
N SER A 170 -9.46 1.59 -16.39
CA SER A 170 -8.06 1.59 -16.80
C SER A 170 -7.52 2.98 -17.13
N LEU A 171 -8.40 3.97 -17.24
CA LEU A 171 -8.01 5.34 -17.61
C LEU A 171 -7.10 5.93 -16.53
N SER A 172 -6.07 6.62 -16.97
CA SER A 172 -5.20 7.42 -16.13
C SER A 172 -4.96 8.74 -16.84
N GLU A 173 -5.51 9.82 -16.29
CA GLU A 173 -5.37 11.15 -16.84
C GLU A 173 -4.53 12.01 -15.89
N PRO A 174 -3.35 12.49 -16.30
CA PRO A 174 -2.51 13.32 -15.45
C PRO A 174 -3.09 14.73 -15.32
N GLY A 175 -3.00 15.31 -14.12
CA GLY A 175 -3.18 16.74 -13.88
C GLY A 175 -1.83 17.42 -13.62
N SER A 176 -1.68 18.67 -14.04
CA SER A 176 -0.41 19.40 -13.89
C SER A 176 -0.60 20.83 -13.41
N ALA A 177 0.36 21.33 -12.63
CA ALA A 177 0.49 22.73 -12.25
C ALA A 177 1.97 23.14 -12.19
N VAL A 178 2.23 24.43 -11.93
CA VAL A 178 3.59 24.94 -11.71
C VAL A 178 3.67 25.52 -10.30
N LEU A 179 4.52 24.94 -9.46
CA LEU A 179 4.82 25.47 -8.12
C LEU A 179 5.79 26.63 -8.23
N VAL A 180 5.53 27.68 -7.46
CA VAL A 180 6.37 28.89 -7.40
C VAL A 180 6.95 29.03 -6.00
N ALA A 181 8.21 29.44 -5.88
CA ALA A 181 8.85 29.66 -4.58
C ALA A 181 8.35 30.94 -3.92
#